data_AF-A0A920I0F1-F1
#
_entry.id   AF-A0A920I0F1-F1
#
_cell.length_a   1.000
_cell.length_b   1.000
_cell.length_c   1.000
_cell.angle_alpha   90.00
_cell.angle_beta   90.00
_cell.angle_gamma   90.00
#
_symmetry.space_group_name_H-M   'P 1'
#
loop_
_entity.id
_entity.type
_entity.pdbx_description
1 polymer ?
#
loop_
_entity_poly.entity_id
_entity_poly.type
_entity_poly.pdbx_seq_one_letter_code
_entity_poly.pdbx_strand_id
1 'polypeptide(L)' 'MTVIDGHQLTLSWLGSVLGHKVIPLGVDRFGQTGNIKELLTEFAIDSGNISNLGFKFA' A
#
# COMPACT_ATOMS: atom_id res chain seq x y z
N MET A 1 6.96 -5.36 4.19
CA MET A 1 5.70 -4.63 3.93
C MET A 1 6.00 -3.14 3.96
N THR A 2 5.56 -2.37 2.97
CA THR A 2 5.79 -0.91 2.90
C THR A 2 4.52 -0.21 2.41
N VAL A 3 4.09 0.85 3.08
CA VAL A 3 2.79 1.50 2.84
C VAL A 3 2.97 3.01 2.76
N ILE A 4 2.27 3.67 1.84
CA ILE A 4 2.25 5.14 1.72
C ILE A 4 0.85 5.63 1.33
N ASP A 5 0.46 6.79 1.85
CA ASP A 5 -0.70 7.54 1.35
C ASP A 5 -0.30 8.32 0.08
N GLY A 6 -0.03 7.58 -1.00
CA GLY A 6 0.51 8.10 -2.25
C GLY A 6 0.72 6.97 -3.27
N HIS A 7 1.21 7.30 -4.46
CA HIS A 7 1.37 6.29 -5.51
C HIS A 7 2.42 5.24 -5.15
N GLN A 8 2.04 3.96 -5.20
CA GLN A 8 2.88 2.81 -4.80
C GLN A 8 4.24 2.76 -5.51
N LEU A 9 4.33 3.29 -6.74
CA LEU A 9 5.58 3.36 -7.52
C LEU A 9 6.70 4.13 -6.79
N THR A 10 6.36 5.11 -5.94
CA THR A 10 7.36 5.84 -5.13
C THR A 10 8.14 4.90 -4.22
N LEU A 11 7.46 3.94 -3.58
CA LEU A 11 8.11 2.94 -2.73
C LEU A 11 8.87 1.91 -3.54
N SER A 12 8.35 1.49 -4.71
CA SER A 12 9.07 0.60 -5.63
C SER A 12 10.40 1.21 -6.09
N TRP A 13 10.36 2.49 -6.48
CA TRP A 13 11.55 3.23 -6.89
C TRP A 13 12.55 3.33 -5.74
N LEU A 14 12.09 3.72 -4.55
CA LEU A 14 12.95 3.85 -3.38
C LEU A 14 13.59 2.51 -2.97
N GLY A 15 12.83 1.42 -3.01
CA GLY A 15 13.34 0.08 -2.73
C GLY A 15 14.38 -0.38 -3.75
N SER A 16 14.24 0.04 -5.02
CA SER A 16 15.16 -0.33 -6.10
C SER A 16 16.56 0.28 -5.94
N VAL A 17 16.70 1.39 -5.19
CA VAL A 17 18.00 2.07 -4.98
C VAL A 17 19.06 1.12 -4.42
N LEU A 18 18.70 0.27 -3.46
CA LEU A 18 19.59 -0.72 -2.83
C LEU A 18 19.08 -2.16 -2.94
N GLY A 19 18.12 -2.42 -3.84
CA GLY A 19 17.55 -3.76 -4.03
C GLY A 19 16.78 -4.30 -2.82
N HIS A 20 16.17 -3.42 -2.02
CA HIS A 20 15.32 -3.83 -0.91
C HIS A 20 14.09 -4.58 -1.43
N LYS A 21 13.80 -5.74 -0.82
CA LYS A 21 12.53 -6.43 -1.07
C LYS A 21 11.38 -5.57 -0.52
N VAL A 22 10.51 -5.12 -1.40
CA VAL A 22 9.35 -4.30 -1.07
C VAL A 22 8.06 -4.97 -1.53
N ILE A 23 7.00 -4.73 -0.76
CA ILE A 23 5.61 -4.96 -1.17
C ILE A 23 4.97 -3.58 -1.06
N PRO A 24 4.98 -2.79 -2.14
CA PRO A 24 4.58 -1.39 -2.12
C PRO A 24 3.06 -1.31 -2.17
N LEU A 25 2.44 -0.80 -1.11
CA LEU A 25 1.01 -0.49 -1.06
C LEU A 25 0.82 1.03 -1.06
N GLY A 26 -0.16 1.48 -1.84
CA GLY A 26 -0.50 2.88 -1.98
C GLY A 26 -1.65 3.09 -2.95
N VAL A 27 -2.04 4.34 -3.14
CA VAL A 27 -3.18 4.71 -3.99
C VAL A 27 -2.76 4.75 -5.47
N ASP A 28 -3.65 4.40 -6.39
CA ASP A 28 -3.37 4.43 -7.84
C ASP A 28 -4.42 5.19 -8.65
N ARG A 29 -5.49 5.64 -7.98
CA ARG A 29 -6.64 6.33 -8.57
C ARG A 29 -7.11 7.44 -7.63
N PHE A 30 -7.79 8.43 -8.19
CA PHE A 30 -8.36 9.57 -7.47
C PHE A 30 -9.87 9.70 -7.72
N GLY A 31 -10.55 10.49 -6.89
CA GLY A 31 -11.97 10.84 -7.05
C GLY A 31 -12.95 9.99 -6.25
N GLN A 32 -12.46 9.09 -5.39
CA GLN A 32 -13.28 8.27 -4.50
C GLN A 32 -13.90 9.16 -3.42
N THR A 33 -15.14 8.84 -3.06
CA THR A 33 -15.87 9.47 -1.95
C THR A 33 -16.34 8.36 -1.01
N GLY A 34 -16.24 8.59 0.29
CA GLY A 34 -16.58 7.61 1.31
C GLY A 34 -16.01 8.02 2.66
N ASN A 35 -16.22 7.18 3.66
CA ASN A 35 -15.53 7.37 4.94
C ASN A 35 -14.08 6.88 4.86
N ILE A 36 -13.25 7.27 5.84
CA ILE A 36 -11.82 6.92 5.86
C ILE A 36 -11.59 5.41 5.72
N LYS A 37 -12.41 4.59 6.39
CA LYS A 37 -12.23 3.13 6.35
C LYS A 37 -12.50 2.58 4.94
N GLU A 38 -13.55 3.05 4.28
CA GLU A 38 -13.88 2.69 2.91
C GLU A 38 -12.75 3.08 1.96
N LEU A 39 -12.24 4.31 2.09
CA LEU A 39 -11.15 4.80 1.25
C LEU A 39 -9.86 3.99 1.44
N LEU A 40 -9.46 3.69 2.68
CA LEU A 40 -8.27 2.86 2.93
C LEU A 40 -8.45 1.43 2.42
N THR A 41 -9.66 0.88 2.51
CA THR A 41 -9.97 -0.48 2.04
C THR A 41 -9.94 -0.57 0.51
N GLU A 42 -10.44 0.44 -0.20
CA GLU A 42 -10.41 0.52 -1.67
C GLU A 42 -8.98 0.38 -2.23
N PHE A 43 -7.98 0.91 -1.51
CA PHE A 43 -6.57 0.83 -1.89
C PHE A 43 -5.78 -0.25 -1.14
N ALA A 44 -6.45 -1.14 -0.41
CA ALA A 44 -5.84 -2.20 0.39
C ALA A 44 -4.78 -1.72 1.41
N ILE A 45 -4.87 -0.47 1.86
CA ILE A 45 -4.02 0.15 2.88
C ILE A 45 -4.70 0.22 4.25
N ASP A 46 -5.83 -0.46 4.43
CA ASP A 46 -6.42 -0.70 5.73
C ASP A 46 -5.66 -1.78 6.51
N SER A 47 -5.87 -1.79 7.84
CA SER A 47 -5.16 -2.71 8.73
C SER A 47 -5.44 -4.18 8.45
N GLY A 48 -6.64 -4.54 7.96
CA GLY A 48 -7.01 -5.91 7.64
C GLY A 48 -6.24 -6.44 6.45
N ASN A 49 -6.22 -5.70 5.35
CA ASN A 49 -5.44 -6.06 4.17
C ASN A 49 -3.94 -6.09 4.43
N ILE A 50 -3.40 -5.07 5.14
CA ILE A 50 -1.97 -5.02 5.51
C ILE A 50 -1.58 -6.24 6.35
N SER A 51 -2.39 -6.57 7.36
CA SER A 51 -2.14 -7.72 8.24
C SER A 51 -2.18 -9.03 7.46
N ASN A 52 -3.20 -9.23 6.62
CA ASN A 52 -3.35 -10.43 5.79
C ASN A 52 -2.16 -10.63 4.84
N LEU A 53 -1.73 -9.58 4.12
CA LEU A 53 -0.53 -9.67 3.29
C LEU A 53 0.73 -9.91 4.14
N GLY A 54 0.84 -9.28 5.29
CA GLY A 54 1.93 -9.50 6.24
C GLY A 54 2.09 -10.97 6.60
N PHE A 55 0.99 -11.65 6.94
CA PHE A 55 1.00 -13.10 7.22
C PHE A 55 1.20 -13.97 5.98
N LYS A 56 0.70 -13.54 4.81
CA LYS A 56 0.86 -14.30 3.55
C LYS A 56 2.29 -14.35 3.04
N PHE A 57 3.09 -13.32 3.32
CA PHE A 57 4.46 -13.18 2.84
C PHE A 57 5.51 -13.26 3.97
N ALA A 58 5.09 -13.64 5.18
CA ALA A 58 5.97 -14.04 6.27
C ALA A 58 6.45 -15.49 6.06
#